data_AF-A0A963K3G3-F1
#
_entry.id   AF-A0A963K3G3-F1
#
_cell.length_a   1.000
_cell.length_b   1.000
_cell.length_c   1.000
_cell.angle_alpha   90.00
_cell.angle_beta   90.00
_cell.angle_gamma   90.00
#
_symmetry.space_group_name_H-M   'P 1'
#
loop_
_entity.id
_entity.type
_entity.pdbx_description
1 polymer ?
#
loop_
_entity_poly.entity_id
_entity_poly.type
_entity_poly.pdbx_seq_one_letter_code
_entity_poly.pdbx_strand_id
1 'polypeptide(L)'
;MRPAPSAAAPDRPRVALFVTCLVDLFRPSIGFAAIRLLEAAGCTVEVPKAQTCCGQPAFNSGDRATAEAIARQVLDTFEPYDYVVAPSGSCAGML
;
A
#
# COMPACT_ATOMS: atom_id res chain seq x y z
N MET A 1 11.97 15.43 13.65
CA MET A 1 10.89 16.42 13.54
C MET A 1 10.61 16.62 12.06
N ARG A 2 9.61 15.92 11.49
CA ARG A 2 9.22 16.12 10.07
C ARG A 2 8.62 17.53 9.95
N PRO A 3 8.99 18.33 8.93
CA PRO A 3 8.40 19.65 8.73
C PRO A 3 6.90 19.51 8.43
N ALA A 4 6.10 20.46 8.94
CA ALA A 4 4.66 20.51 8.69
C ALA A 4 4.38 20.90 7.23
N PRO A 5 3.37 20.32 6.57
CA PRO A 5 2.99 20.71 5.22
C PRO A 5 2.47 22.15 5.18
N SER A 6 2.92 22.92 4.17
CA SER A 6 2.63 24.34 3.96
C SER A 6 1.23 24.56 3.36
N ALA A 7 0.59 25.68 3.72
CA ALA A 7 -0.78 26.07 3.36
C ALA A 7 -0.94 26.54 1.89
N ALA A 8 -0.89 25.59 0.94
CA ALA A 8 -1.62 25.69 -0.32
C ALA A 8 -3.00 25.00 -0.16
N ALA A 9 -3.93 25.12 -1.13
CA ALA A 9 -5.23 24.42 -1.10
C ALA A 9 -5.08 23.00 -0.56
N PRO A 10 -6.00 22.45 0.28
CA PRO A 10 -5.71 21.24 1.03
C PRO A 10 -5.25 20.15 0.07
N ASP A 11 -3.94 19.87 0.09
CA ASP A 11 -3.35 18.90 -0.83
C ASP A 11 -4.10 17.60 -0.58
N ARG A 12 -4.81 17.12 -1.59
CA ARG A 12 -5.58 15.89 -1.50
C ARG A 12 -4.59 14.79 -1.08
N PRO A 13 -4.79 14.13 0.08
CA PRO A 13 -3.82 13.15 0.57
C PRO A 13 -3.49 12.12 -0.51
N ARG A 14 -2.20 11.91 -0.76
CA ARG A 14 -1.72 10.94 -1.74
C ARG A 14 -1.71 9.57 -1.08
N VAL A 15 -2.65 8.73 -1.47
CA VAL A 15 -2.83 7.37 -0.95
C VAL A 15 -2.30 6.39 -1.97
N ALA A 16 -1.37 5.55 -1.56
CA ALA A 16 -1.00 4.37 -2.33
C ALA A 16 -1.89 3.19 -1.92
N LEU A 17 -2.61 2.63 -2.89
CA LEU A 17 -3.33 1.39 -2.69
C LEU A 17 -2.36 0.21 -2.91
N PHE A 18 -2.03 -0.47 -1.81
CA PHE A 18 -1.41 -1.79 -1.87
C PHE A 18 -2.50 -2.78 -2.22
N VAL A 19 -2.62 -3.15 -3.50
CA VAL A 19 -3.75 -3.91 -4.02
C VAL A 19 -3.85 -5.29 -3.39
N THR A 20 -2.72 -5.88 -2.98
CA THR A 20 -2.54 -7.26 -2.47
C THR A 20 -2.67 -8.32 -3.56
N CYS A 21 -1.87 -9.40 -3.44
CA CYS A 21 -1.83 -10.46 -4.46
C CYS A 21 -3.18 -11.19 -4.64
N LEU A 22 -3.94 -11.42 -3.56
CA LEU A 22 -5.21 -12.14 -3.67
C LEU A 22 -6.32 -11.30 -4.28
N VAL A 23 -6.36 -10.01 -3.97
CA VAL A 23 -7.33 -9.09 -4.60
C VAL A 23 -7.02 -8.96 -6.09
N ASP A 24 -5.75 -8.78 -6.47
CA ASP A 24 -5.34 -8.66 -7.87
C ASP A 24 -5.75 -9.89 -8.70
N LEU A 25 -5.43 -11.09 -8.19
CA LEU A 25 -5.61 -12.34 -8.93
C LEU A 25 -7.04 -12.89 -8.89
N PHE A 26 -7.76 -12.73 -7.77
CA PHE A 26 -9.03 -13.44 -7.54
C PHE A 26 -10.22 -12.53 -7.36
N ARG A 27 -10.06 -11.31 -6.84
CA ARG A 27 -11.16 -10.41 -6.48
C ARG A 27 -10.88 -8.95 -6.84
N PRO A 28 -10.59 -8.63 -8.11
CA PRO A 28 -10.16 -7.29 -8.53
C PRO A 28 -11.21 -6.21 -8.25
N SER A 29 -12.50 -6.58 -8.18
CA SER A 29 -13.58 -5.67 -7.78
C SER A 29 -13.37 -5.03 -6.40
N ILE A 30 -12.64 -5.68 -5.49
CA ILE A 30 -12.29 -5.11 -4.17
C ILE A 30 -11.32 -3.94 -4.34
N GLY A 31 -10.30 -4.07 -5.21
CA GLY A 31 -9.36 -2.99 -5.50
C GLY A 31 -10.06 -1.78 -6.10
N PHE A 32 -10.89 -2.00 -7.12
CA PHE A 32 -11.68 -0.92 -7.72
C PHE A 32 -12.65 -0.26 -6.73
N ALA A 33 -13.30 -1.03 -5.86
CA ALA A 33 -14.17 -0.47 -4.83
C ALA A 33 -13.39 0.38 -3.81
N ALA A 34 -12.19 -0.06 -3.41
CA ALA A 34 -11.32 0.70 -2.52
C ALA A 34 -10.88 2.03 -3.15
N ILE A 35 -10.47 2.03 -4.43
CA ILE A 35 -10.14 3.25 -5.18
C ILE A 35 -11.32 4.22 -5.15
N ARG A 36 -12.51 3.77 -5.57
CA ARG A 36 -13.71 4.63 -5.61
C ARG A 36 -14.05 5.23 -4.25
N LEU A 37 -13.92 4.45 -3.18
CA LEU A 37 -14.18 4.91 -1.81
C LEU A 37 -13.17 5.99 -1.39
N LEU A 38 -11.89 5.77 -1.62
CA LEU A 38 -10.81 6.70 -1.25
C LEU A 38 -10.88 8.00 -2.06
N GLU A 39 -11.16 7.91 -3.36
CA GLU A 39 -11.35 9.09 -4.23
C GLU A 39 -12.56 9.92 -3.78
N ALA A 40 -13.68 9.25 -3.43
CA ALA A 40 -14.87 9.91 -2.89
C ALA A 40 -14.62 10.56 -1.52
N ALA A 41 -13.67 10.03 -0.74
CA ALA A 41 -13.20 10.62 0.51
C ALA A 41 -12.23 11.80 0.31
N GLY A 42 -11.94 12.17 -0.94
CA GLY A 42 -11.10 13.32 -1.27
C GLY A 42 -9.62 13.01 -1.46
N CYS A 43 -9.21 11.73 -1.45
CA CYS A 43 -7.82 11.33 -1.68
C CYS A 43 -7.44 11.35 -3.17
N THR A 44 -6.15 11.49 -3.44
CA THR A 44 -5.53 11.16 -4.73
C THR A 44 -4.98 9.75 -4.61
N VAL A 45 -5.54 8.79 -5.35
CA VAL A 45 -5.19 7.37 -5.22
C VAL A 45 -4.26 6.95 -6.34
N GLU A 46 -3.14 6.32 -5.97
CA GLU A 46 -2.19 5.74 -6.92
C GLU A 46 -1.99 4.25 -6.63
N VAL A 47 -1.71 3.47 -7.67
CA VAL A 47 -1.40 2.04 -7.56
C VAL A 47 0.02 1.85 -8.11
N PRO A 48 1.06 1.86 -7.25
CA PRO A 48 2.45 1.74 -7.71
C PRO A 48 2.68 0.43 -8.44
N LYS A 49 3.25 0.47 -9.65
CA LYS A 49 3.52 -0.75 -10.44
C LYS A 49 4.63 -1.63 -9.87
N ALA A 50 5.47 -1.07 -9.00
CA ALA A 50 6.58 -1.78 -8.35
C ALA A 50 6.12 -2.64 -7.14
N GLN A 51 4.85 -2.56 -6.74
CA GLN A 51 4.33 -3.39 -5.65
C GLN A 51 4.31 -4.87 -6.05
N THR A 52 4.62 -5.74 -5.09
CA THR A 52 4.61 -7.20 -5.31
C THR A 52 3.79 -7.90 -4.23
N CYS A 53 4.42 -8.73 -3.38
CA CYS A 53 3.79 -9.40 -2.25
C CYS A 53 4.06 -8.59 -0.96
N CYS A 54 3.25 -8.81 0.08
CA CYS A 54 3.52 -8.28 1.42
C CYS A 54 4.64 -9.04 2.15
N GLY A 55 5.09 -10.19 1.63
CA GLY A 55 6.14 -11.01 2.23
C GLY A 55 5.68 -12.00 3.30
N GLN A 56 4.39 -11.98 3.67
CA GLN A 56 3.84 -12.86 4.70
C GLN A 56 4.08 -14.37 4.45
N PRO A 57 3.98 -14.91 3.22
CA PRO A 57 4.31 -16.31 2.96
C PRO A 57 5.77 -16.67 3.28
N ALA A 58 6.72 -15.82 2.88
CA ALA A 58 8.14 -16.02 3.18
C ALA A 58 8.38 -15.96 4.69
N PHE A 59 7.83 -14.96 5.37
CA PHE A 59 7.90 -14.82 6.83
C PHE A 59 7.37 -16.06 7.56
N ASN A 60 6.17 -16.52 7.20
CA ASN A 60 5.52 -17.68 7.82
C ASN A 60 6.30 -18.99 7.60
N SER A 61 7.02 -19.11 6.48
CA SER A 61 7.84 -20.29 6.16
C SER A 61 9.22 -20.29 6.85
N GLY A 62 9.61 -19.18 7.49
CA GLY A 62 10.93 -19.00 8.09
C GLY A 62 12.01 -18.49 7.12
N ASP A 63 11.67 -18.22 5.86
CA ASP A 63 12.57 -17.57 4.89
C ASP A 63 12.68 -16.07 5.17
N ARG A 64 13.49 -15.75 6.19
CA ARG A 64 13.71 -14.38 6.66
C ARG A 64 14.44 -13.51 5.63
N ALA A 65 15.34 -14.10 4.85
CA ALA A 65 16.11 -13.36 3.85
C ALA A 65 15.20 -12.81 2.75
N THR A 66 14.30 -13.65 2.22
CA THR A 66 13.30 -13.22 1.25
C THR A 66 12.31 -12.23 1.86
N ALA A 67 11.84 -12.48 3.09
CA ALA A 67 10.92 -11.55 3.77
C ALA A 67 11.54 -10.16 3.95
N GLU A 68 12.82 -10.07 4.35
CA GLU A 68 13.54 -8.81 4.50
C GLU A 68 13.73 -8.09 3.15
N ALA A 69 14.10 -8.82 2.10
CA ALA A 69 14.24 -8.24 0.76
C ALA A 69 12.92 -7.64 0.24
N ILE A 70 11.79 -8.34 0.46
CA ILE A 70 10.47 -7.84 0.11
C ILE A 70 10.12 -6.59 0.94
N ALA A 71 10.38 -6.61 2.25
CA ALA A 71 10.11 -5.47 3.13
C ALA A 71 10.85 -4.20 2.66
N ARG A 72 12.12 -4.33 2.24
CA ARG A 72 12.89 -3.20 1.68
C ARG A 72 12.24 -2.63 0.41
N GLN A 73 11.82 -3.50 -0.51
CA GLN A 73 11.13 -3.06 -1.73
C GLN A 73 9.79 -2.36 -1.42
N VAL A 74 9.05 -2.85 -0.41
CA VAL A 74 7.82 -2.18 0.06
C VAL A 74 8.16 -0.78 0.55
N LEU A 75 9.15 -0.63 1.43
CA LEU A 75 9.56 0.69 1.94
C LEU A 75 9.89 1.63 0.78
N ASP A 76 10.77 1.21 -0.13
CA ASP A 76 11.17 2.03 -1.28
C ASP A 76 9.98 2.43 -2.17
N THR A 77 9.00 1.53 -2.33
CA THR A 77 7.81 1.76 -3.18
C THR A 77 6.82 2.72 -2.52
N PHE A 78 6.64 2.64 -1.21
CA PHE A 78 5.53 3.26 -0.50
C PHE A 78 5.91 4.47 0.37
N GLU A 79 7.19 4.66 0.72
CA GLU A 79 7.69 5.81 1.49
C GLU A 79 7.35 7.20 0.90
N PRO A 80 7.24 7.39 -0.43
CA PRO A 80 6.87 8.69 -1.01
C PRO A 80 5.40 9.12 -0.82
N TYR A 81 4.54 8.28 -0.22
CA TYR A 81 3.10 8.52 -0.09
C TYR A 81 2.71 8.93 1.34
N ASP A 82 1.60 9.65 1.47
CA ASP A 82 1.10 10.08 2.79
C ASP A 82 0.52 8.90 3.58
N TYR A 83 -0.16 7.99 2.87
CA TYR A 83 -0.77 6.80 3.44
C TYR A 83 -0.66 5.60 2.50
N VAL A 84 -0.59 4.42 3.10
CA VAL A 84 -0.74 3.13 2.42
C VAL A 84 -2.05 2.49 2.89
N VAL A 85 -2.89 2.09 1.96
CA VAL A 85 -4.13 1.36 2.26
C VAL A 85 -4.03 -0.04 1.66
N ALA A 86 -4.28 -1.05 2.48
CA ALA A 86 -4.29 -2.45 2.06
C ALA A 86 -5.66 -3.07 2.38
N PRO A 87 -6.45 -3.53 1.39
CA PRO A 87 -7.73 -4.20 1.60
C PRO A 87 -7.55 -5.67 2.04
N SER A 88 -6.63 -5.91 2.96
CA SER A 88 -6.33 -7.21 3.57
C SER A 88 -5.71 -7.01 4.94
N GLY A 89 -6.36 -7.49 5.99
CA GLY A 89 -5.84 -7.37 7.35
C GLY A 89 -4.50 -8.08 7.55
N SER A 90 -4.30 -9.21 6.88
CA SER A 90 -3.05 -9.97 6.99
C SER A 90 -1.89 -9.25 6.29
N CYS A 91 -2.12 -8.69 5.10
CA CYS A 91 -1.11 -7.86 4.44
C CYS A 91 -0.83 -6.60 5.25
N ALA A 92 -1.87 -5.91 5.73
CA ALA A 92 -1.72 -4.71 6.54
C ALA A 92 -0.96 -4.94 7.85
N GLY A 93 -1.08 -6.12 8.47
CA GLY A 93 -0.29 -6.47 9.66
C GLY A 93 1.13 -6.94 9.38
N MET A 94 1.42 -7.32 8.13
CA MET A 94 2.77 -7.73 7.70
C MET A 94 3.62 -6.53 7.26
N LEU A 95 2.98 -5.51 6.65
CA LEU A 95 3.62 -4.24 6.28
C LEU A 95 3.95 -3.41 7.53
#